data_AF-A0A7K3QV24-F1
#
_entry.id   AF-A0A7K3QV24-F1
#
_cell.length_a   1.000
_cell.length_b   1.000
_cell.length_c   1.000
_cell.angle_alpha   90.00
_cell.angle_beta   90.00
_cell.angle_gamma   90.00
#
_symmetry.space_group_name_H-M   'P 1'
#
loop_
_entity.id
_entity.type
_entity.pdbx_description
1 polymer ?
#
loop_
_entity_poly.entity_id
_entity_poly.type
_entity_poly.pdbx_seq_one_letter_code
_entity_poly.pdbx_strand_id
1 'polypeptide(L)'
;MAATTRPRTSRLRAWLTLATDNWLSRGYLVVAGSALGFFLWAVYLSPDPGFAAIWPFAATLPLSAVAFLAPSPELDPSVDWLTPLLFAAWVTLCALVNAGLLGMAVRAFRTRSAA
;
A
#
# COMPACT_ATOMS: atom_id res chain seq x y z
N MET A 1 34.91 -0.18 18.41
CA MET A 1 33.49 -0.57 18.31
C MET A 1 32.98 -0.23 16.92
N ALA A 2 32.95 -1.18 15.99
CA ALA A 2 32.49 -0.94 14.63
C ALA A 2 30.95 -1.02 14.59
N ALA A 3 30.29 0.08 14.23
CA ALA A 3 28.85 0.09 13.96
C ALA A 3 28.58 -0.81 12.74
N THR A 4 28.03 -1.99 12.97
CA THR A 4 27.55 -2.86 11.90
C THR A 4 26.33 -2.20 11.27
N THR A 5 26.53 -1.54 10.13
CA THR A 5 25.48 -1.06 9.24
C THR A 5 24.70 -2.28 8.75
N ARG A 6 23.67 -2.69 9.50
CA ARG A 6 22.74 -3.74 9.05
C ARG A 6 22.24 -3.34 7.66
N PRO A 7 22.38 -4.20 6.65
CA PRO A 7 22.06 -3.83 5.27
C PRO A 7 20.57 -3.45 5.20
N ARG A 8 20.25 -2.35 4.50
CA ARG A 8 18.86 -1.82 4.37
C ARG A 8 17.87 -2.89 3.91
N THR A 9 18.35 -3.86 3.13
CA THR A 9 17.61 -5.04 2.67
C THR A 9 17.11 -5.94 3.80
N SER A 10 17.84 -6.06 4.91
CA SER A 10 17.40 -6.84 6.08
C SER A 10 16.20 -6.20 6.78
N ARG A 11 16.17 -4.85 6.85
CA ARG A 11 15.07 -4.10 7.44
C ARG A 11 13.81 -4.14 6.57
N LEU A 12 13.97 -3.99 5.26
CA LEU A 12 12.86 -4.12 4.32
C LEU A 12 12.24 -5.52 4.38
N ARG A 13 13.07 -6.58 4.39
CA ARG A 13 12.57 -7.96 4.54
C ARG A 13 11.82 -8.14 5.85
N ALA A 14 12.37 -7.67 6.97
CA ALA A 14 11.70 -7.76 8.27
C ALA A 14 10.33 -7.04 8.27
N TRP A 15 10.23 -5.88 7.60
CA TRP A 15 8.96 -5.17 7.45
C TRP A 15 7.96 -5.94 6.57
N LEU A 16 8.41 -6.47 5.44
CA LEU A 16 7.55 -7.28 4.57
C LEU A 16 7.07 -8.55 5.27
N THR A 17 7.92 -9.17 6.10
CA THR A 17 7.50 -10.28 6.96
C THR A 17 6.37 -9.84 7.86
N LEU A 18 6.51 -8.72 8.57
CA LEU A 18 5.46 -8.21 9.45
C LEU A 18 4.15 -7.89 8.70
N ALA A 19 4.23 -7.37 7.48
CA ALA A 19 3.08 -7.11 6.64
C ALA A 19 2.37 -8.38 6.14
N THR A 20 3.01 -9.55 6.21
CA THR A 20 2.53 -10.79 5.58
C THR A 20 2.50 -12.01 6.49
N ASP A 21 2.96 -11.91 7.74
CA ASP A 21 3.10 -13.03 8.68
C ASP A 21 1.83 -13.36 9.47
N ASN A 22 0.81 -12.51 9.41
CA ASN A 22 -0.41 -12.65 10.20
C ASN A 22 -1.68 -12.53 9.33
N TRP A 23 -2.75 -13.20 9.79
CA TRP A 23 -4.01 -13.27 9.06
C TRP A 23 -4.69 -11.91 8.86
N LEU A 24 -4.57 -11.00 9.83
CA LEU A 24 -5.17 -9.67 9.73
C LEU A 24 -4.52 -8.86 8.60
N SER A 25 -3.19 -8.76 8.59
CA SER A 25 -2.46 -8.07 7.54
C SER A 25 -2.66 -8.73 6.18
N ARG A 26 -2.73 -10.07 6.11
CA ARG A 26 -3.06 -10.79 4.86
C ARG A 26 -4.46 -10.47 4.35
N GLY A 27 -5.47 -10.53 5.22
CA GLY A 27 -6.85 -10.19 4.86
C GLY A 27 -6.95 -8.75 4.36
N TYR A 28 -6.29 -7.83 5.05
CA TYR A 28 -6.15 -6.44 4.61
C TYR A 28 -5.51 -6.32 3.21
N LEU A 29 -4.39 -7.00 2.96
CA LEU A 29 -3.72 -6.98 1.66
C LEU A 29 -4.56 -7.59 0.54
N VAL A 30 -5.36 -8.62 0.82
CA VAL A 30 -6.31 -9.17 -0.14
C VAL A 30 -7.36 -8.13 -0.51
N VAL A 31 -7.96 -7.45 0.48
CA VAL A 31 -8.97 -6.40 0.23
C VAL A 31 -8.36 -5.25 -0.59
N ALA A 32 -7.19 -4.75 -0.18
CA ALA A 32 -6.49 -3.68 -0.90
C ALA A 32 -6.10 -4.11 -2.33
N GLY A 33 -5.61 -5.33 -2.48
CA GLY A 33 -5.24 -5.92 -3.78
C GLY A 33 -6.45 -6.11 -4.70
N SER A 34 -7.58 -6.57 -4.18
CA SER A 34 -8.84 -6.69 -4.94
C SER A 34 -9.35 -5.33 -5.41
N ALA A 35 -9.32 -4.32 -4.53
CA ALA A 35 -9.71 -2.96 -4.89
C ALA A 35 -8.79 -2.38 -5.97
N LEU A 36 -7.48 -2.63 -5.88
CA LEU A 36 -6.51 -2.21 -6.88
C LEU A 36 -6.69 -2.95 -8.21
N GLY A 37 -6.93 -4.26 -8.18
CA GLY A 37 -7.20 -5.07 -9.37
C GLY A 37 -8.47 -4.62 -10.08
N PHE A 38 -9.54 -4.33 -9.32
CA PHE A 38 -10.76 -3.75 -9.86
C PHE A 38 -10.50 -2.38 -10.52
N PHE A 39 -9.73 -1.50 -9.88
CA PHE A 39 -9.34 -0.22 -10.46
C PHE A 39 -8.59 -0.36 -11.78
N LEU A 40 -7.57 -1.23 -11.83
CA LEU A 40 -6.78 -1.46 -13.04
C LEU A 40 -7.63 -2.05 -14.17
N TRP A 41 -8.49 -3.03 -13.84
CA TRP A 41 -9.45 -3.56 -14.80
C TRP A 41 -10.38 -2.45 -15.31
N ALA A 42 -10.94 -1.63 -14.42
CA ALA A 42 -11.86 -0.56 -14.81
C ALA A 42 -11.18 0.44 -15.74
N VAL A 43 -9.98 0.94 -15.40
CA VAL A 43 -9.30 1.98 -16.18
C VAL A 43 -8.81 1.48 -17.54
N TYR A 44 -8.37 0.23 -17.64
CA TYR A 44 -7.80 -0.28 -18.90
C TYR A 44 -8.77 -1.07 -19.76
N LEU A 45 -9.87 -1.60 -19.20
CA LEU A 45 -10.75 -2.54 -19.89
C LEU A 45 -12.24 -2.17 -19.81
N SER A 46 -12.67 -1.32 -18.87
CA SER A 46 -14.07 -0.88 -18.78
C SER A 46 -14.32 0.35 -19.66
N PRO A 47 -15.45 0.41 -20.37
CA PRO A 47 -15.88 1.62 -21.09
C PRO A 47 -16.28 2.78 -20.15
N ASP A 48 -16.57 2.48 -18.88
CA ASP A 48 -16.86 3.48 -17.85
C ASP A 48 -16.07 3.15 -16.57
N PRO A 49 -14.89 3.77 -16.36
CA PRO A 49 -14.09 3.60 -15.15
C PRO A 49 -14.57 4.48 -13.99
N GLY A 50 -15.69 5.19 -14.14
CA GLY A 50 -16.19 6.18 -13.19
C GLY A 50 -16.06 5.73 -11.73
N PHE A 51 -15.35 6.54 -10.93
CA PHE A 51 -15.11 6.34 -9.50
C PHE A 51 -14.32 5.08 -9.08
N ALA A 52 -13.77 4.30 -10.00
CA ALA A 52 -13.03 3.07 -9.64
C ALA A 52 -11.83 3.31 -8.70
N ALA A 53 -11.23 4.51 -8.76
CA ALA A 53 -10.11 4.90 -7.89
C ALA A 53 -10.49 5.06 -6.41
N ILE A 54 -11.79 5.27 -6.09
CA ILE A 54 -12.25 5.46 -4.70
C ILE A 54 -11.95 4.23 -3.86
N TRP A 55 -12.10 3.02 -4.41
CA TRP A 55 -11.94 1.78 -3.66
C TRP A 55 -10.52 1.57 -3.13
N PRO A 56 -9.46 1.53 -3.98
CA PRO A 56 -8.09 1.40 -3.50
C PRO A 56 -7.67 2.60 -2.63
N PHE A 57 -8.15 3.80 -2.97
CA PHE A 57 -7.87 5.00 -2.18
C PHE A 57 -8.42 4.87 -0.75
N ALA A 58 -9.69 4.53 -0.60
CA ALA A 58 -10.36 4.35 0.69
C ALA A 58 -9.75 3.20 1.50
N ALA A 59 -9.42 2.08 0.86
CA ALA A 59 -8.79 0.92 1.51
C ALA A 59 -7.39 1.20 2.08
N THR A 60 -6.74 2.28 1.63
CA THR A 60 -5.38 2.65 2.04
C THR A 60 -5.31 3.94 2.85
N LEU A 61 -6.47 4.49 3.25
CA LEU A 61 -6.55 5.60 4.19
C LEU A 61 -5.99 5.21 5.58
N PRO A 62 -5.47 6.17 6.34
CA PRO A 62 -5.32 7.60 6.00
C PRO A 62 -4.10 7.88 5.11
N LEU A 63 -3.18 6.94 4.96
CA LEU A 63 -1.88 7.16 4.30
C LEU A 63 -2.02 7.59 2.83
N SER A 64 -3.00 7.04 2.10
CA SER A 64 -3.27 7.46 0.72
C SER A 64 -3.63 8.94 0.58
N ALA A 65 -4.23 9.56 1.61
CA ALA A 65 -4.62 10.98 1.60
C ALA A 65 -3.41 11.93 1.57
N VAL A 66 -2.20 11.46 1.89
CA VAL A 66 -0.98 12.26 1.73
C VAL A 66 -0.78 12.71 0.27
N ALA A 67 -1.35 11.99 -0.70
CA ALA A 67 -1.36 12.42 -2.11
C ALA A 67 -2.00 13.80 -2.30
N PHE A 68 -2.98 14.20 -1.48
CA PHE A 68 -3.60 15.53 -1.57
C PHE A 68 -2.69 16.67 -1.12
N LEU A 69 -1.60 16.36 -0.41
CA LEU A 69 -0.60 17.35 -0.01
C LEU A 69 0.45 17.60 -1.09
N ALA A 70 0.51 16.74 -2.11
CA ALA A 70 1.42 16.88 -3.23
C ALA A 70 0.73 17.62 -4.38
N PRO A 71 1.42 18.55 -5.06
CA PRO A 71 0.95 19.09 -6.33
C PRO A 71 0.76 17.94 -7.32
N SER A 72 -0.37 17.93 -8.05
CA SER A 72 -0.54 17.00 -9.16
C SER A 72 0.46 17.36 -10.27
N PRO A 73 1.37 16.46 -10.67
CA PRO A 73 2.26 16.74 -11.78
C PRO A 73 1.42 16.91 -13.05
N GLU A 74 1.63 18.01 -13.77
CA GLU A 74 1.18 18.13 -15.16
C GLU A 74 2.04 17.18 -15.99
N LEU A 75 1.47 16.03 -16.32
CA LEU A 75 2.09 15.06 -17.22
C LEU A 75 1.79 15.46 -18.67
N ASP A 76 2.76 15.23 -19.55
CA ASP A 76 2.55 15.38 -20.99
C ASP A 76 1.44 14.40 -21.44
N PRO A 77 0.46 14.83 -22.26
CA PRO A 77 -0.62 13.95 -22.73
C PRO A 77 -0.14 12.64 -23.35
N SER A 78 1.06 12.63 -23.95
CA SER A 78 1.68 11.43 -24.52
C SER A 78 2.00 10.34 -23.48
N VAL A 79 2.04 10.68 -22.19
CA VAL A 79 2.29 9.75 -21.07
C VAL A 79 1.11 9.60 -20.11
N ASP A 80 -0.10 10.00 -20.51
CA ASP A 80 -1.31 9.89 -19.66
C ASP A 80 -1.59 8.45 -19.18
N TRP A 81 -1.17 7.44 -19.95
CA TRP A 81 -1.25 6.02 -19.59
C TRP A 81 -0.48 5.65 -18.32
N LEU A 82 0.46 6.51 -17.89
CA LEU A 82 1.28 6.33 -16.69
C LEU A 82 0.54 6.76 -15.41
N THR A 83 -0.43 7.66 -15.52
CA THR A 83 -1.17 8.22 -14.37
C THR A 83 -1.83 7.12 -13.51
N PRO A 84 -2.56 6.14 -14.08
CA PRO A 84 -3.12 5.03 -13.31
C PRO A 84 -2.06 4.14 -12.66
N LEU A 85 -0.89 3.98 -13.29
CA LEU A 85 0.22 3.18 -12.76
C LEU A 85 0.90 3.88 -11.58
N LEU A 86 1.09 5.20 -11.65
CA LEU A 86 1.62 5.99 -10.54
C LEU A 86 0.68 5.95 -9.33
N PHE A 87 -0.63 6.08 -9.58
CA PHE A 87 -1.65 5.91 -8.55
C PHE A 87 -1.62 4.49 -7.96
N ALA A 88 -1.53 3.46 -8.80
CA ALA A 88 -1.43 2.07 -8.35
C ALA A 88 -0.18 1.82 -7.48
N ALA A 89 0.97 2.37 -7.88
CA ALA A 89 2.21 2.29 -7.11
C ALA A 89 2.08 3.00 -5.75
N TRP A 90 1.48 4.18 -5.73
CA TRP A 90 1.23 4.94 -4.50
C TRP A 90 0.33 4.18 -3.53
N VAL A 91 -0.82 3.69 -4.00
CA VAL A 91 -1.74 2.88 -3.19
C VAL A 91 -1.05 1.61 -2.69
N THR A 92 -0.29 0.93 -3.54
CA THR A 92 0.44 -0.29 -3.15
C THR A 92 1.42 -0.01 -2.02
N LEU A 93 2.17 1.09 -2.11
CA LEU A 93 3.07 1.51 -1.03
C LEU A 93 2.31 1.78 0.26
N CYS A 94 1.20 2.53 0.19
CA CYS A 94 0.35 2.82 1.34
C CYS A 94 -0.21 1.54 1.98
N ALA A 95 -0.67 0.59 1.17
CA ALA A 95 -1.15 -0.72 1.63
C ALA A 95 -0.05 -1.50 2.36
N LEU A 96 1.17 -1.57 1.81
CA LEU A 96 2.29 -2.28 2.46
C LEU A 96 2.69 -1.64 3.79
N VAL A 97 2.64 -0.30 3.89
CA VAL A 97 2.90 0.40 5.15
C VAL A 97 1.80 0.10 6.17
N ASN A 98 0.53 0.22 5.79
CA ASN A 98 -0.62 -0.10 6.65
C ASN A 98 -0.58 -1.55 7.15
N ALA A 99 -0.32 -2.50 6.26
CA ALA A 99 -0.21 -3.92 6.59
C ALA A 99 0.93 -4.20 7.59
N GLY A 100 2.07 -3.53 7.41
CA GLY A 100 3.19 -3.58 8.35
C GLY A 100 2.84 -3.02 9.73
N LEU A 101 2.18 -1.86 9.79
CA LEU A 101 1.69 -1.26 11.03
C LEU A 101 0.71 -2.20 11.76
N LEU A 102 -0.22 -2.82 11.04
CA LEU A 102 -1.15 -3.82 11.59
C LEU A 102 -0.40 -5.03 12.16
N GLY A 103 0.58 -5.57 11.44
CA GLY A 103 1.37 -6.69 11.93
C GLY A 103 2.18 -6.34 13.18
N MET A 104 2.69 -5.11 13.24
CA MET A 104 3.38 -4.56 14.41
C MET A 104 2.45 -4.48 15.62
N ALA A 105 1.23 -3.99 15.41
CA ALA A 105 0.21 -3.94 16.45
C ALA A 105 -0.16 -5.34 16.95
N VAL A 106 -0.43 -6.29 16.05
CA VAL A 106 -0.74 -7.69 16.39
C VAL A 106 0.38 -8.31 17.22
N ARG A 107 1.64 -8.11 16.82
CA ARG A 107 2.79 -8.60 17.58
C ARG A 107 2.86 -7.98 18.97
N ALA A 108 2.69 -6.66 19.08
CA ALA A 108 2.74 -5.94 20.35
C ALA A 108 1.64 -6.40 21.33
N PHE A 109 0.41 -6.62 20.84
CA PHE A 109 -0.69 -7.13 21.66
C PHE A 109 -0.43 -8.56 22.16
N ARG A 110 0.14 -9.43 21.31
CA ARG A 110 0.52 -10.79 21.72
C ARG A 110 1.61 -10.79 22.79
N THR A 111 2.63 -9.96 22.66
CA THR A 111 3.70 -9.87 23.67
C THR A 111 3.20 -9.34 25.01
N ARG A 112 2.23 -8.42 25.00
CA ARG A 112 1.61 -7.90 26.24
C ARG A 112 0.68 -8.91 26.92
N SER A 113 0.03 -9.78 26.15
CA SER A 113 -0.90 -10.78 26.70
C SER A 113 -0.18 -11.98 27.34
N ALA A 114 1.11 -12.15 27.05
CA ALA A 114 1.94 -13.25 27.55
C ALA A 114 2.85 -12.85 28.73
N ALA A 115 2.79 -11.58 29.16
CA ALA A 115 3.52 -11.02 30.30
C ALA A 115 2.56 -10.81 31.46
#